data_AF-A0A353U1N1-F1
#
_entry.id   AF-A0A353U1N1-F1
#
_cell.length_a   1.000
_cell.length_b   1.000
_cell.length_c   1.000
_cell.angle_alpha   90.00
_cell.angle_beta   90.00
_cell.angle_gamma   90.00
#
_symmetry.space_group_name_H-M   'P 1'
#
loop_
_entity.id
_entity.type
_entity.pdbx_description
1 polymer ?
#
loop_
_entity_poly.entity_id
_entity_poly.type
_entity_poly.pdbx_seq_one_letter_code
_entity_poly.pdbx_strand_id
1 'polypeptide(L)'
;MSVVGPDMEKSNQQMDKMLNAMTEINESSTQIAKIIKAIEDIAFQTNILALNAAVEAARAGVEGRGFAVVAAEVRKLAERSQTAAAEINLVSKNTFESSREALEQLEKLAPEIEQTASLVKEITVASMEQEAGVEQINNALQQLNAVTQRNASNSEDINSAAHRLEELADRMNRTLVKFKLNDE
;
A
#
# COMPACT_ATOMS: atom_id res chain seq x y z
N MET A 1 -10.83 -19.95 0.73
CA MET A 1 -10.90 -18.53 1.15
C MET A 1 -9.49 -18.03 1.51
N SER A 2 -8.62 -17.94 0.49
CA SER A 2 -7.23 -17.42 0.62
C SER A 2 -6.99 -16.46 -0.54
N VAL A 3 -7.69 -15.33 -0.54
CA VAL A 3 -7.51 -14.30 -1.59
C VAL A 3 -6.26 -13.46 -1.31
N VAL A 4 -5.86 -13.33 -0.04
CA VAL A 4 -4.70 -12.52 0.37
C VAL A 4 -3.35 -13.16 0.02
N GLY A 5 -3.21 -14.48 0.16
CA GLY A 5 -1.95 -15.17 -0.11
C GLY A 5 -1.44 -15.03 -1.55
N PRO A 6 -2.26 -15.33 -2.57
CA PRO A 6 -1.85 -15.22 -3.98
C PRO A 6 -1.55 -13.80 -4.43
N ASP A 7 -2.28 -12.81 -3.90
CA ASP A 7 -2.10 -11.41 -4.27
C ASP A 7 -0.88 -10.78 -3.57
N MET A 8 -0.57 -11.17 -2.33
CA MET A 8 0.70 -10.82 -1.67
C MET A 8 1.90 -11.40 -2.42
N GLU A 9 1.84 -12.67 -2.80
CA GLU A 9 2.96 -13.33 -3.44
C GLU A 9 3.28 -12.67 -4.81
N LYS A 10 2.24 -12.27 -5.55
CA LYS A 10 2.40 -11.43 -6.74
C LYS A 10 2.97 -10.06 -6.43
N SER A 11 2.50 -9.40 -5.37
CA SER A 11 2.97 -8.07 -4.98
C SER A 11 4.45 -8.07 -4.59
N ASN A 12 4.88 -9.06 -3.81
CA ASN A 12 6.29 -9.28 -3.47
C ASN A 12 7.13 -9.57 -4.72
N GLN A 13 6.67 -10.46 -5.62
CA GLN A 13 7.36 -10.71 -6.88
C GLN A 13 7.47 -9.45 -7.77
N GLN A 14 6.48 -8.57 -7.75
CA GLN A 14 6.52 -7.29 -8.46
C GLN A 14 7.51 -6.31 -7.82
N MET A 15 7.58 -6.25 -6.49
CA MET A 15 8.59 -5.46 -5.81
C MET A 15 9.99 -5.96 -6.11
N ASP A 16 10.23 -7.27 -6.05
CA ASP A 16 11.54 -7.86 -6.37
C ASP A 16 11.98 -7.52 -7.80
N LYS A 17 11.07 -7.60 -8.77
CA LYS A 17 11.33 -7.17 -10.15
C LYS A 17 11.69 -5.69 -10.22
N MET A 18 11.02 -4.85 -9.44
CA MET A 18 11.26 -3.41 -9.43
C MET A 18 12.59 -3.05 -8.76
N LEU A 19 12.96 -3.75 -7.68
CA LEU A 19 14.28 -3.63 -7.04
C LEU A 19 15.40 -4.02 -8.00
N ASN A 20 15.24 -5.13 -8.73
CA ASN A 20 16.20 -5.57 -9.74
C ASN A 20 16.33 -4.53 -10.87
N ALA A 21 15.21 -4.03 -11.39
CA ALA A 21 15.22 -3.00 -12.43
C ALA A 21 15.92 -1.70 -11.97
N MET A 22 15.70 -1.27 -10.73
CA MET A 22 16.40 -0.11 -10.16
C MET A 22 17.91 -0.35 -10.00
N THR A 23 18.29 -1.57 -9.64
CA THR A 23 19.71 -1.97 -9.57
C THR A 23 20.36 -1.89 -10.95
N GLU A 24 19.69 -2.42 -11.98
CA GLU A 24 20.16 -2.32 -13.38
C GLU A 24 20.27 -0.87 -13.87
N ILE A 25 19.34 0.01 -13.46
CA ILE A 25 19.39 1.45 -13.76
C ILE A 25 20.62 2.10 -13.11
N ASN A 26 20.93 1.76 -11.86
CA ASN A 26 22.11 2.28 -11.16
C ASN A 26 23.42 1.80 -11.81
N GLU A 27 23.50 0.53 -12.21
CA GLU A 27 24.64 0.00 -12.95
C GLU A 27 24.81 0.68 -14.31
N SER A 28 23.71 0.84 -15.05
CA SER A 28 23.69 1.53 -16.34
C SER A 28 24.12 2.99 -16.22
N SER A 29 23.62 3.70 -15.21
CA SER A 29 24.00 5.10 -14.93
C SER A 29 25.49 5.23 -14.59
N THR A 30 26.05 4.24 -13.88
CA THR A 30 27.49 4.17 -13.59
C THR A 30 28.31 3.94 -14.86
N GLN A 31 27.85 3.09 -15.77
CA GLN A 31 28.50 2.89 -17.08
C GLN A 31 28.43 4.16 -17.93
N ILE A 32 27.28 4.84 -17.98
CA ILE A 32 27.10 6.11 -18.67
C ILE A 32 28.10 7.14 -18.16
N ALA A 33 28.26 7.29 -16.84
CA ALA A 33 29.23 8.21 -16.24
C ALA A 33 30.68 7.92 -16.69
N LYS A 34 31.06 6.63 -16.82
CA LYS A 34 32.39 6.23 -17.34
C LYS A 34 32.57 6.62 -18.81
N ILE A 35 31.54 6.43 -19.64
CA ILE A 35 31.57 6.79 -21.06
C ILE A 35 31.68 8.31 -21.22
N ILE A 36 30.91 9.07 -20.45
CA ILE A 36 30.96 10.55 -20.47
C ILE A 36 32.35 11.06 -20.08
N LYS A 37 32.97 10.46 -19.06
CA LYS A 37 34.35 10.79 -18.68
C LYS A 37 35.35 10.56 -19.80
N ALA A 38 35.22 9.45 -20.53
CA ALA A 38 36.06 9.19 -21.71
C ALA A 38 35.83 10.23 -22.82
N ILE A 39 34.59 10.69 -23.02
CA ILE A 39 34.27 11.78 -23.97
C ILE A 39 34.91 13.11 -23.52
N GLU A 40 34.88 13.41 -22.22
CA GLU A 40 35.53 14.59 -21.65
C GLU A 40 37.05 14.56 -21.88
N ASP A 41 37.69 13.40 -21.66
CA ASP A 41 39.12 13.20 -21.93
C ASP A 41 39.45 13.37 -23.42
N ILE A 42 38.62 12.83 -24.33
CA ILE A 42 38.78 13.00 -25.78
C ILE A 42 38.62 14.47 -26.19
N ALA A 43 37.62 15.17 -25.66
CA ALA A 43 37.39 16.59 -25.91
C ALA A 43 38.59 17.42 -25.44
N PHE A 44 39.13 17.12 -24.25
CA PHE A 44 40.31 17.78 -23.72
C PHE A 44 41.54 17.55 -24.61
N GLN A 45 41.81 16.31 -25.02
CA GLN A 45 42.91 16.00 -25.94
C GLN A 45 42.75 16.70 -27.29
N THR A 46 41.53 16.73 -27.83
CA THR A 46 41.21 17.43 -29.09
C THR A 46 41.46 18.93 -28.97
N ASN A 47 41.12 19.52 -27.83
CA ASN A 47 41.38 20.94 -27.54
C ASN A 47 42.89 21.24 -27.52
N ILE A 48 43.70 20.38 -26.89
CA ILE A 48 45.17 20.51 -26.88
C ILE A 48 45.77 20.34 -28.28
N LEU A 49 45.29 19.35 -29.05
CA LEU A 49 45.70 19.14 -30.44
C LEU A 49 45.40 20.36 -31.32
N ALA A 50 44.20 20.93 -31.18
CA ALA A 50 43.79 22.12 -31.91
C ALA A 50 44.62 23.35 -31.52
N LEU A 51 44.96 23.51 -30.24
CA LEU A 51 45.85 24.56 -29.77
C LEU A 51 47.25 24.43 -30.40
N ASN A 52 47.83 23.23 -30.40
CA ASN A 52 49.13 22.97 -31.02
C ASN A 52 49.11 23.26 -32.53
N ALA A 53 48.03 22.86 -33.23
CA ALA A 53 47.84 23.16 -34.64
C ALA A 53 47.73 24.67 -34.91
N ALA A 54 47.05 25.42 -34.04
CA ALA A 54 46.95 26.88 -34.14
C ALA A 54 48.32 27.56 -33.97
N VAL A 55 49.16 27.06 -33.04
CA VAL A 55 50.53 27.56 -32.82
C VAL A 55 51.41 27.29 -34.05
N GLU A 56 51.36 26.09 -34.62
CA GLU A 56 52.18 25.75 -35.79
C GLU A 56 51.70 26.50 -37.05
N ALA A 57 50.39 26.70 -37.19
CA ALA A 57 49.83 27.54 -38.24
C ALA A 57 50.29 29.01 -38.14
N ALA A 58 50.38 29.56 -36.93
CA ALA A 58 50.92 30.90 -36.70
C ALA A 58 52.43 30.96 -37.05
N ARG A 59 53.17 29.89 -36.77
CA ARG A 59 54.61 29.77 -37.09
C ARG A 59 54.88 29.71 -38.60
N ALA A 60 53.98 29.10 -39.38
CA ALA A 60 54.06 29.04 -40.84
C ALA A 60 53.68 30.36 -41.54
N GLY A 61 53.21 31.37 -40.80
CA GLY A 61 52.92 32.70 -41.34
C GLY A 61 51.79 32.72 -42.37
N VAL A 62 52.08 33.17 -43.59
CA VAL A 62 51.07 33.37 -44.65
C VAL A 62 50.46 32.06 -45.13
N GLU A 63 51.29 31.01 -45.27
CA GLU A 63 50.88 29.68 -45.73
C GLU A 63 50.00 28.94 -44.69
N GLY A 64 50.10 29.33 -43.41
CA GLY A 64 49.35 28.72 -42.31
C GLY A 64 47.95 29.28 -42.10
N ARG A 65 47.55 30.35 -42.81
CA ARG A 65 46.27 31.05 -42.54
C ARG A 65 45.03 30.16 -42.65
N GLY A 66 44.98 29.26 -43.63
CA GLY A 66 43.86 28.31 -43.77
C GLY A 66 43.82 27.29 -42.61
N PHE A 67 44.99 26.79 -42.20
CA PHE A 67 45.11 25.86 -41.08
C PHE A 67 44.75 26.50 -39.74
N ALA A 68 45.07 27.77 -39.53
CA ALA A 68 44.72 28.50 -38.31
C ALA A 68 43.20 28.59 -38.10
N VAL A 69 42.43 28.81 -39.17
CA VAL A 69 40.95 28.86 -39.12
C VAL A 69 40.37 27.49 -38.76
N VAL A 70 40.87 26.42 -39.39
CA VAL A 70 40.44 25.05 -39.08
C VAL A 70 40.76 24.69 -37.64
N ALA A 71 41.97 25.02 -37.16
CA ALA A 71 42.38 24.77 -35.78
C ALA A 71 41.46 25.50 -34.76
N ALA A 72 41.08 26.75 -35.05
CA ALA A 72 40.15 27.49 -34.21
C ALA A 72 38.74 26.86 -34.16
N GLU A 73 38.23 26.37 -35.29
CA GLU A 73 36.92 25.71 -35.34
C GLU A 73 36.93 24.34 -34.63
N VAL A 74 38.00 23.56 -34.79
CA VAL A 74 38.19 22.30 -34.05
C VAL A 74 38.26 22.56 -32.55
N ARG A 75 38.97 23.61 -32.13
CA ARG A 75 39.06 24.01 -30.72
C ARG A 75 37.69 24.37 -30.15
N LYS A 76 36.92 25.18 -30.88
CA LYS A 76 35.55 25.56 -30.49
C LYS A 76 34.62 24.34 -30.40
N LEU A 77 34.77 23.37 -31.30
CA LEU A 77 34.00 22.12 -31.25
C LEU A 77 34.38 21.26 -30.03
N ALA A 78 35.66 21.20 -29.68
CA ALA A 78 36.16 20.51 -28.50
C ALA A 78 35.61 21.13 -27.20
N GLU A 79 35.67 22.46 -27.08
CA GLU A 79 35.09 23.20 -25.93
C GLU A 79 33.57 22.94 -25.81
N ARG A 80 32.83 22.96 -26.93
CA ARG A 80 31.39 22.61 -26.94
C ARG A 80 31.14 21.17 -26.51
N SER A 81 31.96 20.22 -26.95
CA SER A 81 31.84 18.81 -26.56
C SER A 81 32.07 18.62 -25.06
N GLN A 82 33.01 19.38 -24.47
CA GLN A 82 33.29 19.33 -23.04
C GLN A 82 32.11 19.85 -22.22
N THR A 83 31.49 20.97 -22.62
CA THR A 83 30.28 21.49 -21.97
C THR A 83 29.12 20.50 -22.05
N ALA A 84 28.88 19.91 -23.21
CA ALA A 84 27.83 18.91 -23.39
C ALA A 84 28.08 17.66 -22.53
N ALA A 85 29.33 17.18 -22.46
CA ALA A 85 29.69 16.06 -21.58
C ALA A 85 29.41 16.39 -20.10
N ALA A 86 29.75 17.60 -19.65
CA ALA A 86 29.48 18.04 -18.28
C ALA A 86 27.97 18.09 -17.97
N GLU A 87 27.15 18.58 -18.90
CA GLU A 87 25.68 18.61 -18.75
C GLU A 87 25.09 17.20 -18.68
N ILE A 88 25.53 16.28 -19.54
CA ILE A 88 25.07 14.88 -19.51
C ILE A 88 25.50 14.23 -18.18
N ASN A 89 26.71 14.51 -17.69
CA ASN A 89 27.19 13.97 -16.42
C ASN A 89 26.31 14.44 -15.26
N LEU A 90 25.90 15.72 -15.25
CA LEU A 90 24.99 16.26 -14.24
C LEU A 90 23.63 15.55 -14.27
N VAL A 91 23.04 15.38 -15.46
CA VAL A 91 21.76 14.66 -15.62
C VAL A 91 21.90 13.20 -15.17
N SER A 92 22.96 12.51 -15.59
CA SER A 92 23.23 11.12 -15.20
C SER A 92 23.38 10.96 -13.69
N LYS A 93 24.03 11.92 -13.02
CA LYS A 93 24.16 11.93 -11.56
C LYS A 93 22.81 12.12 -10.88
N ASN A 94 21.98 13.05 -11.38
CA ASN A 94 20.64 13.25 -10.84
C ASN A 94 19.76 12.00 -11.00
N THR A 95 19.84 11.32 -12.15
CA THR A 95 19.14 10.04 -12.37
C THR A 95 19.59 8.96 -11.38
N PHE A 96 20.89 8.86 -11.11
CA PHE A 96 21.43 7.93 -10.11
C PHE A 96 20.88 8.22 -8.71
N GLU A 97 20.89 9.48 -8.28
CA GLU A 97 20.34 9.87 -6.97
C GLU A 97 18.84 9.58 -6.87
N SER A 98 18.05 9.92 -7.88
CA SER A 98 16.61 9.62 -7.88
C SER A 98 16.31 8.12 -7.89
N SER A 99 17.11 7.31 -8.59
CA SER A 99 16.96 5.85 -8.58
C SER A 99 17.30 5.26 -7.21
N ARG A 100 18.35 5.78 -6.54
CA ARG A 100 18.71 5.40 -5.18
C ARG A 100 17.62 5.74 -4.16
N GLU A 101 17.07 6.95 -4.23
CA GLU A 101 15.96 7.36 -3.36
C GLU A 101 14.73 6.46 -3.58
N ALA A 102 14.40 6.14 -4.84
CA ALA A 102 13.32 5.21 -5.15
C ALA A 102 13.57 3.82 -4.56
N LEU A 103 14.81 3.32 -4.63
CA LEU A 103 15.20 2.03 -4.05
C LEU A 103 14.97 2.02 -2.53
N GLU A 104 15.43 3.05 -1.81
CA GLU A 104 15.25 3.16 -0.35
C GLU A 104 13.77 3.20 0.07
N GLN A 105 12.90 3.83 -0.75
CA GLN A 105 11.45 3.83 -0.49
C GLN A 105 10.82 2.46 -0.74
N LEU A 106 11.28 1.74 -1.78
CA LEU A 106 10.79 0.39 -2.08
C LEU A 106 11.20 -0.63 -1.02
N GLU A 107 12.41 -0.52 -0.48
CA GLU A 107 12.86 -1.36 0.64
C GLU A 107 12.00 -1.17 1.90
N LYS A 108 11.45 0.03 2.11
CA LYS A 108 10.52 0.31 3.22
C LYS A 108 9.10 -0.16 2.94
N LEU A 109 8.69 -0.17 1.67
CA LEU A 109 7.33 -0.56 1.28
C LEU A 109 7.09 -2.07 1.49
N ALA A 110 8.08 -2.92 1.22
CA ALA A 110 7.97 -4.36 1.36
C ALA A 110 7.46 -4.82 2.76
N PRO A 111 8.09 -4.41 3.88
CA PRO A 111 7.60 -4.78 5.21
C PRO A 111 6.24 -4.17 5.57
N GLU A 112 5.90 -2.98 5.04
CA GLU A 112 4.57 -2.38 5.25
C GLU A 112 3.45 -3.18 4.58
N ILE A 113 3.70 -3.72 3.39
CA ILE A 113 2.75 -4.62 2.72
C ILE A 113 2.58 -5.92 3.51
N GLU A 114 3.67 -6.48 4.04
CA GLU A 114 3.62 -7.69 4.87
C GLU A 114 2.80 -7.46 6.15
N GLN A 115 3.00 -6.34 6.85
CA GLN A 115 2.19 -5.95 8.00
C GLN A 115 0.71 -5.78 7.64
N THR A 116 0.43 -5.07 6.55
CA THR A 116 -0.94 -4.85 6.08
C THR A 116 -1.64 -6.18 5.84
N ALA A 117 -0.96 -7.14 5.24
CA ALA A 117 -1.54 -8.45 5.00
C ALA A 117 -1.73 -9.30 6.27
N SER A 118 -0.82 -9.18 7.25
CA SER A 118 -1.01 -9.79 8.56
C SER A 118 -2.28 -9.26 9.22
N LEU A 119 -2.51 -7.94 9.18
CA LEU A 119 -3.72 -7.31 9.69
C LEU A 119 -4.98 -7.81 8.99
N VAL A 120 -4.96 -7.94 7.66
CA VAL A 120 -6.11 -8.49 6.91
C VAL A 120 -6.39 -9.94 7.30
N LYS A 121 -5.34 -10.74 7.55
CA LYS A 121 -5.48 -12.11 8.02
C LYS A 121 -6.11 -12.15 9.42
N GLU A 122 -5.68 -11.29 10.33
CA GLU A 122 -6.27 -11.14 11.67
C GLU A 122 -7.74 -10.72 11.60
N ILE A 123 -8.08 -9.74 10.76
CA ILE A 123 -9.47 -9.32 10.52
C ILE A 123 -10.32 -10.48 10.02
N THR A 124 -9.77 -11.31 9.12
CA THR A 124 -10.49 -12.48 8.59
C THR A 124 -10.80 -13.47 9.69
N VAL A 125 -9.83 -13.78 10.55
CA VAL A 125 -10.03 -14.68 11.70
C VAL A 125 -11.05 -14.10 12.68
N ALA A 126 -10.92 -12.82 13.04
CA ALA A 126 -11.87 -12.15 13.92
C ALA A 126 -13.29 -12.11 13.33
N SER A 127 -13.42 -11.97 12.01
CA SER A 127 -14.71 -12.01 11.32
C SER A 127 -15.36 -13.39 11.40
N MET A 128 -14.58 -14.47 11.31
CA MET A 128 -15.08 -15.84 11.48
C MET A 128 -15.54 -16.09 12.92
N GLU A 129 -14.82 -15.56 13.92
CA GLU A 129 -15.25 -15.63 15.33
C GLU A 129 -16.52 -14.82 15.58
N GLN A 130 -16.64 -13.63 14.98
CA GLN A 130 -17.85 -12.81 15.06
C GLN A 130 -19.05 -13.51 14.42
N GLU A 131 -18.88 -14.17 13.27
CA GLU A 131 -19.94 -14.94 12.61
C GLU A 131 -20.48 -16.04 13.55
N ALA A 132 -19.59 -16.82 14.18
CA ALA A 132 -19.96 -17.83 15.16
C ALA A 132 -20.66 -17.23 16.39
N GLY A 133 -20.18 -16.08 16.88
CA GLY A 133 -20.80 -15.35 17.99
C GLY A 133 -22.22 -14.86 17.66
N VAL A 134 -22.43 -14.36 16.44
CA VAL A 134 -23.76 -13.93 15.96
C VAL A 134 -24.72 -15.12 15.86
N GLU A 135 -24.25 -16.28 15.40
CA GLU A 135 -25.07 -17.49 15.37
C GLU A 135 -25.53 -17.91 16.78
N GLN A 136 -24.62 -17.88 17.76
CA GLN A 136 -24.96 -18.16 19.16
C GLN A 136 -25.99 -17.18 19.73
N ILE A 137 -25.83 -15.88 19.46
CA ILE A 137 -26.78 -14.84 19.86
C ILE A 137 -28.15 -15.12 19.24
N ASN A 138 -28.20 -15.48 17.96
CA ASN A 138 -29.45 -15.79 17.27
C ASN A 138 -30.17 -16.97 17.94
N ASN A 139 -29.45 -18.05 18.24
CA ASN A 139 -29.99 -19.22 18.93
C ASN A 139 -30.54 -18.86 20.33
N ALA A 140 -29.82 -18.04 21.09
CA ALA A 140 -30.28 -17.56 22.39
C ALA A 140 -31.56 -16.72 22.29
N LEU A 141 -31.66 -15.86 21.26
CA LEU A 141 -32.88 -15.07 21.01
C LEU A 141 -34.08 -15.96 20.65
N GLN A 142 -33.89 -17.02 19.88
CA GLN A 142 -34.96 -17.98 19.57
C GLN A 142 -35.45 -18.70 20.83
N GLN A 143 -34.53 -19.12 21.72
CA GLN A 143 -34.91 -19.72 23.00
C GLN A 143 -35.66 -18.74 23.90
N LEU A 144 -35.20 -17.48 23.97
CA LEU A 144 -35.84 -16.44 24.76
C LEU A 144 -37.26 -16.14 24.23
N ASN A 145 -37.45 -16.14 22.92
CA ASN A 145 -38.76 -16.02 22.29
C ASN A 145 -39.69 -17.18 22.72
N ALA A 146 -39.20 -18.42 22.68
CA ALA A 146 -39.99 -19.59 23.12
C ALA A 146 -40.39 -19.51 24.60
N VAL A 147 -39.49 -19.07 25.49
CA VAL A 147 -39.80 -18.84 26.91
C VAL A 147 -40.81 -17.71 27.09
N THR A 148 -40.68 -16.62 26.32
CA THR A 148 -41.61 -15.48 26.34
C THR A 148 -43.02 -15.91 25.93
N GLN A 149 -43.15 -16.70 24.86
CA GLN A 149 -44.43 -17.25 24.42
C GLN A 149 -45.05 -18.19 25.46
N ARG A 150 -44.22 -19.06 26.09
CA ARG A 150 -44.69 -19.92 27.19
C ARG A 150 -45.17 -19.10 28.38
N ASN A 151 -44.47 -18.03 28.74
CA ASN A 151 -44.88 -17.15 29.84
C ASN A 151 -46.20 -16.45 29.54
N ALA A 152 -46.44 -16.03 28.29
CA ALA A 152 -47.73 -15.48 27.87
C ALA A 152 -48.85 -16.52 28.02
N SER A 153 -48.67 -17.73 27.51
CA SER A 153 -49.65 -18.84 27.65
C SER A 153 -49.91 -19.17 29.12
N ASN A 154 -48.87 -19.28 29.95
CA ASN A 154 -49.04 -19.53 31.38
C ASN A 154 -49.80 -18.40 32.07
N SER A 155 -49.62 -17.15 31.64
CA SER A 155 -50.36 -16.01 32.19
C SER A 155 -51.85 -16.08 31.83
N GLU A 156 -52.17 -16.55 30.63
CA GLU A 156 -53.57 -16.81 30.22
C GLU A 156 -54.19 -17.93 31.06
N ASP A 157 -53.46 -19.03 31.29
CA ASP A 157 -53.91 -20.14 32.14
C ASP A 157 -54.14 -19.69 33.59
N ILE A 158 -53.22 -18.88 34.14
CA ILE A 158 -53.35 -18.29 35.48
C ILE A 158 -54.58 -17.38 35.56
N ASN A 159 -54.81 -16.54 34.53
CA ASN A 159 -55.98 -15.67 34.48
C ASN A 159 -57.28 -16.50 34.45
N SER A 160 -57.33 -17.59 33.68
CA SER A 160 -58.46 -18.51 33.67
C SER A 160 -58.68 -19.20 35.03
N ALA A 161 -57.60 -19.64 35.68
CA ALA A 161 -57.64 -20.24 37.01
C ALA A 161 -58.14 -19.24 38.06
N ALA A 162 -57.72 -17.97 37.99
CA ALA A 162 -58.18 -16.91 38.86
C ALA A 162 -59.70 -16.67 38.71
N HIS A 163 -60.23 -16.63 37.49
CA HIS A 163 -61.68 -16.53 37.26
C HIS A 163 -62.45 -17.72 37.82
N ARG A 164 -61.95 -18.95 37.68
CA ARG A 164 -62.59 -20.14 38.27
C ARG A 164 -62.60 -20.09 39.80
N LEU A 165 -61.52 -19.60 40.41
CA LEU A 165 -61.43 -19.42 41.86
C LEU A 165 -62.43 -18.34 42.34
N GLU A 166 -62.58 -17.25 41.59
CA GLU A 166 -63.58 -16.20 41.85
C GLU A 166 -65.01 -16.77 41.81
N GLU A 167 -65.37 -17.52 40.76
CA GLU A 167 -66.67 -18.18 40.65
C GLU A 167 -66.93 -19.17 41.81
N LEU A 168 -65.91 -19.96 42.20
CA LEU A 168 -66.02 -20.89 43.31
C LEU A 168 -66.24 -20.15 44.64
N ALA A 169 -65.52 -19.05 44.86
CA ALA A 169 -65.68 -18.21 46.03
C ALA A 169 -67.08 -17.57 46.11
N ASP A 170 -67.61 -17.04 44.99
CA ASP A 170 -68.98 -16.51 44.94
C ASP A 170 -70.01 -17.61 45.23
N ARG A 171 -69.84 -18.80 44.65
CA ARG A 171 -70.70 -19.95 44.90
C ARG A 171 -70.66 -20.42 46.36
N MET A 172 -69.48 -20.44 46.98
CA MET A 172 -69.35 -20.74 48.41
C MET A 172 -70.06 -19.69 49.27
N ASN A 173 -69.88 -18.40 48.96
CA ASN A 173 -70.53 -17.30 49.67
C ASN A 173 -72.07 -17.40 49.58
N ARG A 174 -72.62 -17.65 48.37
CA ARG A 174 -74.06 -17.88 48.18
C ARG A 174 -74.58 -19.06 48.97
N THR A 175 -73.80 -20.15 49.04
CA THR A 175 -74.13 -21.32 49.84
C THR A 175 -74.17 -20.97 51.34
N LEU A 176 -73.17 -20.25 51.85
CA LEU A 176 -73.11 -19.82 53.24
C LEU A 176 -74.27 -18.88 53.63
N VAL A 177 -74.69 -17.98 52.73
CA VAL A 177 -75.87 -17.12 52.95
C VAL A 177 -77.14 -17.95 53.14
N LYS A 178 -77.29 -19.08 52.44
CA LYS A 178 -78.43 -20.00 52.66
C LYS A 178 -78.37 -20.72 54.01
N PHE A 179 -77.17 -20.93 54.55
CA PHE A 179 -76.96 -21.58 55.85
C PHE A 179 -76.91 -20.61 57.04
N LYS A 180 -76.84 -19.29 56.82
CA LYS A 180 -77.19 -18.30 57.85
C LYS A 180 -78.70 -18.34 58.08
N LEU A 181 -79.12 -19.32 58.88
CA LEU A 181 -80.40 -19.36 59.57
C LEU A 181 -80.22 -18.61 60.89
N ASN A 182 -80.96 -17.52 61.04
CA ASN A 182 -81.28 -16.83 62.30
C ASN A 182 -80.21 -16.90 63.41
N ASP A 183 -79.34 -15.89 63.46
CA ASP A 183 -79.00 -15.34 64.77
C ASP A 183 -80.21 -14.49 65.20
N GLU A 184 -80.70 -14.73 66.42
CA GLU A 184 -81.64 -13.83 67.11
C GLU A 184 -81.14 -12.38 67.13
#